data_AF-D3ZEA2-F1
#
_entry.id   AF-D3ZEA2-F1
#
_cell.length_a   1.000
_cell.length_b   1.000
_cell.length_c   1.000
_cell.angle_alpha   90.00
_cell.angle_beta   90.00
_cell.angle_gamma   90.00
#
_symmetry.space_group_name_H-M   'P 1'
#
loop_
_entity.id
_entity.type
_entity.pdbx_description
1 polymer ?
#
loop_
_entity_poly.entity_id
_entity_poly.type
_entity_poly.pdbx_seq_one_letter_code
_entity_poly.pdbx_strand_id
1 'polypeptide(L)'
;MCALEIAVREPEEAMVPRRLLLVGEGNFSFAASLIDGLDPDVSVTATGFQHRADLEGDPVALENLRRLRERGVEVRFGVDCTQLADEREFDRIYFNFPHCGRKAGVAKNRELLAKFFQRSQDRPFHIEGALTYIFTQSLPFESSRPRTFRVRLEDRWFYFTEPEALLGKLNRTINEKLIAELGKTFPLKRLRCPLPLLSQGGPSVLPPVACDLLPTFWICLHEDSSCSELLNGEITEDMEEIPDSGSECTLPKSPARDGCKAAQEGVCEQVKLRLRPSLLVHAEPVIHSPEFLPGSLYVLSGPVFRKCHILPFTMPAFHETLFILGFNRNTKESCLLPLLDHLKDTLGNFLTQTLQEDSSLSTSVDFVLQPNGKDYVIHVKSLDFGPDCTENLIIGSIVTSTIVKHKHQCFVFVSINLDLLVMLAYDISDWRILWTFDNRFLKRFAPGKIEHFKSYSLYPPCYVHDVSFWLDEKNTFDELEFHTVARAVSRDTIVSIQFLDRFQHPETQQVSLCYRLTYQTCDKALTPQLAAAMQSQFRKEIQRELHVSPR
;
A
#
# COMPACT_ATOMS: atom_id res chain seq x y z
N MET A 1 -49.18 5.44 -17.19
CA MET A 1 -48.42 6.10 -18.27
C MET A 1 -48.48 7.60 -18.05
N CYS A 2 -47.37 8.20 -17.65
CA CYS A 2 -47.03 9.60 -17.91
C CYS A 2 -45.50 9.61 -18.03
N ALA A 3 -45.04 9.50 -19.28
CA ALA A 3 -43.66 9.69 -19.63
C ALA A 3 -43.36 11.19 -19.54
N LEU A 4 -42.31 11.57 -18.80
CA LEU A 4 -41.68 12.86 -18.93
C LEU A 4 -40.43 12.63 -19.78
N GLU A 5 -40.54 12.89 -21.08
CA GLU A 5 -39.39 13.10 -21.95
C GLU A 5 -38.68 14.36 -21.47
N ILE A 6 -37.48 14.20 -20.91
CA ILE A 6 -36.53 15.30 -20.74
C ILE A 6 -35.64 15.25 -21.98
N ALA A 7 -35.84 16.19 -22.90
CA ALA A 7 -35.03 16.32 -24.10
C ALA A 7 -33.56 16.53 -23.70
N VAL A 8 -32.71 15.57 -24.04
CA VAL A 8 -31.25 15.68 -23.90
C VAL A 8 -30.74 16.51 -25.07
N ARG A 9 -30.29 17.74 -24.78
CA ARG A 9 -29.41 18.48 -25.72
C ARG A 9 -28.00 17.89 -25.64
N GLU A 10 -27.34 17.79 -26.79
CA GLU A 10 -25.96 17.30 -26.93
C GLU A 10 -24.97 18.11 -26.08
N PRO A 11 -23.82 17.52 -25.67
CA PRO A 11 -22.90 18.14 -24.72
C PRO A 11 -22.05 19.22 -25.40
N GLU A 12 -22.29 20.49 -25.03
CA GLU A 12 -21.29 21.56 -25.21
C GLU A 12 -20.10 21.31 -24.26
N GLU A 13 -18.91 21.79 -24.66
CA GLU A 13 -17.64 21.67 -23.94
C GLU A 13 -17.77 21.87 -22.41
N ALA A 14 -17.15 20.99 -21.62
CA ALA A 14 -17.27 20.98 -20.17
C ALA A 14 -16.93 22.36 -19.54
N MET A 15 -17.96 23.11 -19.15
CA MET A 15 -17.84 24.42 -18.52
C MET A 15 -17.12 24.32 -17.17
N VAL A 16 -16.05 25.10 -16.99
CA VAL A 16 -15.38 25.28 -15.69
C VAL A 16 -16.30 26.11 -14.78
N PRO A 17 -16.67 25.63 -13.58
CA PRO A 17 -17.60 26.34 -12.70
C PRO A 17 -16.96 27.62 -12.16
N ARG A 18 -17.65 28.76 -12.29
CA ARG A 18 -17.16 30.08 -11.83
C ARG A 18 -17.73 30.49 -10.47
N ARG A 19 -18.88 29.92 -10.07
CA ARG A 19 -19.56 30.22 -8.79
C ARG A 19 -19.89 28.95 -8.03
N LEU A 20 -19.28 28.80 -6.85
CA LEU A 20 -19.43 27.64 -5.97
C LEU A 20 -20.19 28.01 -4.69
N LEU A 21 -21.14 27.17 -4.29
CA LEU A 21 -21.83 27.26 -2.99
C LEU A 21 -21.50 26.03 -2.15
N LEU A 22 -20.94 26.22 -0.95
CA LEU A 22 -20.74 25.16 0.04
C LEU A 22 -21.83 25.28 1.10
N VAL A 23 -22.57 24.20 1.32
CA VAL A 23 -23.73 24.15 2.23
C VAL A 23 -23.51 23.11 3.31
N GLY A 24 -23.68 23.51 4.57
CA GLY A 24 -23.56 22.59 5.70
C GLY A 24 -22.17 22.52 6.30
N GLU A 25 -21.34 23.56 6.12
CA GLU A 25 -20.06 23.65 6.82
C GLU A 25 -20.29 23.70 8.35
N GLY A 26 -19.49 22.93 9.08
CA GLY A 26 -19.40 23.02 10.54
C GLY A 26 -18.35 24.05 10.93
N ASN A 27 -17.10 23.61 11.07
CA ASN A 27 -15.95 24.45 11.41
C ASN A 27 -15.21 25.04 10.19
N PHE A 28 -15.85 25.03 9.02
CA PHE A 28 -15.32 25.59 7.76
C PHE A 28 -14.00 24.99 7.23
N SER A 29 -13.60 23.83 7.75
CA SER A 29 -12.34 23.17 7.37
C SER A 29 -12.33 22.67 5.92
N PHE A 30 -13.47 22.18 5.42
CA PHE A 30 -13.57 21.72 4.04
C PHE A 30 -13.43 22.89 3.08
N ALA A 31 -14.16 23.98 3.31
CA ALA A 31 -14.03 25.20 2.52
C ALA A 31 -12.58 25.71 2.51
N ALA A 32 -11.91 25.75 3.67
CA ALA A 32 -10.54 26.23 3.79
C ALA A 32 -9.52 25.36 3.05
N SER A 33 -9.77 24.05 2.95
CA SER A 33 -8.93 23.12 2.18
C SER A 33 -9.21 23.21 0.68
N LEU A 34 -10.47 23.41 0.28
CA LEU A 34 -10.87 23.45 -1.12
C LEU A 34 -10.23 24.64 -1.85
N ILE A 35 -10.20 25.81 -1.21
CA ILE A 35 -9.71 27.05 -1.82
C ILE A 35 -8.21 27.05 -2.15
N ASP A 36 -7.41 26.16 -1.57
CA ASP A 36 -5.98 26.10 -1.87
C ASP A 36 -5.70 25.57 -3.29
N GLY A 37 -6.64 24.79 -3.85
CA GLY A 37 -6.53 24.20 -5.18
C GLY A 37 -7.46 24.80 -6.25
N LEU A 38 -8.22 25.84 -5.91
CA LEU A 38 -9.12 26.51 -6.85
C LEU A 38 -8.42 27.64 -7.61
N ASP A 39 -8.85 27.84 -8.86
CA ASP A 39 -8.44 28.99 -9.67
C ASP A 39 -8.90 30.31 -9.00
N PRO A 40 -8.04 31.35 -8.93
CA PRO A 40 -8.39 32.65 -8.36
C PRO A 40 -9.68 33.29 -8.91
N ASP A 41 -10.08 32.97 -10.14
CA ASP A 41 -11.27 33.54 -10.78
C ASP A 41 -12.60 32.87 -10.31
N VAL A 42 -12.52 31.83 -9.47
CA VAL A 42 -13.69 31.13 -8.93
C VAL A 42 -14.22 31.81 -7.68
N SER A 43 -15.46 32.28 -7.73
CA SER A 43 -16.17 32.84 -6.57
C SER A 43 -16.73 31.73 -5.69
N VAL A 44 -16.36 31.72 -4.41
CA VAL A 44 -16.82 30.72 -3.44
C VAL A 44 -17.68 31.39 -2.35
N THR A 45 -18.85 30.81 -2.08
CA THR A 45 -19.69 31.12 -0.92
C THR A 45 -19.75 29.91 -0.01
N ALA A 46 -19.27 30.02 1.23
CA ALA A 46 -19.32 28.95 2.23
C ALA A 46 -20.38 29.25 3.30
N THR A 47 -21.24 28.28 3.58
CA THR A 47 -22.38 28.47 4.50
C THR A 47 -22.43 27.40 5.58
N GLY A 48 -22.68 27.85 6.81
CA GLY A 48 -22.84 26.98 7.98
C GLY A 48 -24.14 27.26 8.73
N PHE A 49 -24.73 26.23 9.33
CA PHE A 49 -25.96 26.35 10.13
C PHE A 49 -25.72 27.04 11.47
N GLN A 50 -24.53 26.86 12.05
CA GLN A 50 -24.14 27.47 13.32
C GLN A 50 -23.96 28.99 13.17
N HIS A 51 -24.21 29.74 14.24
CA HIS A 51 -23.90 31.16 14.30
C HIS A 51 -22.43 31.37 14.61
N ARG A 52 -21.89 32.54 14.23
CA ARG A 52 -20.48 32.86 14.46
C ARG A 52 -20.08 32.77 15.94
N ALA A 53 -20.97 33.17 16.85
CA ALA A 53 -20.75 33.09 18.30
C ALA A 53 -20.52 31.65 18.78
N ASP A 54 -21.14 30.66 18.13
CA ASP A 54 -21.00 29.24 18.50
C ASP A 54 -19.59 28.69 18.19
N LEU A 55 -18.82 29.39 17.34
CA LEU A 55 -17.49 28.99 16.88
C LEU A 55 -16.36 29.73 17.60
N GLU A 56 -16.66 30.69 18.47
CA GLU A 56 -15.64 31.50 19.17
C GLU A 56 -14.77 30.66 20.11
N GLY A 57 -15.28 29.52 20.60
CA GLY A 57 -14.54 28.56 21.43
C GLY A 57 -13.69 27.55 20.66
N ASP A 58 -13.76 27.51 19.32
CA ASP A 58 -13.01 26.57 18.47
C ASP A 58 -11.86 27.30 17.76
N PRO A 59 -10.61 27.18 18.25
CA PRO A 59 -9.46 27.86 17.64
C PRO A 59 -9.18 27.39 16.21
N VAL A 60 -9.56 26.17 15.84
CA VAL A 60 -9.40 25.63 14.49
C VAL A 60 -10.41 26.28 13.55
N ALA A 61 -11.66 26.43 14.00
CA ALA A 61 -12.70 27.12 13.22
C ALA A 61 -12.31 28.59 12.96
N LEU A 62 -11.79 29.29 13.96
CA LEU A 62 -11.34 30.67 13.83
C LEU A 62 -10.21 30.83 12.80
N GLU A 63 -9.24 29.91 12.81
CA GLU A 63 -8.15 29.91 11.82
C GLU A 63 -8.66 29.64 10.40
N ASN A 64 -9.57 28.67 10.23
CA ASN A 64 -10.19 28.41 8.93
C ASN A 64 -10.93 29.64 8.40
N LEU A 65 -11.71 30.32 9.26
CA LEU A 65 -12.43 31.55 8.89
C LEU A 65 -11.48 32.69 8.50
N ARG A 66 -10.32 32.80 9.16
CA ARG A 66 -9.27 33.77 8.78
C ARG A 66 -8.75 33.49 7.37
N ARG A 67 -8.37 32.23 7.10
CA ARG A 67 -7.89 31.78 5.78
C ARG A 67 -8.89 32.03 4.65
N LEU A 68 -10.16 31.71 4.89
CA LEU A 68 -11.25 31.94 3.94
C LEU A 68 -11.39 33.43 3.60
N ARG A 69 -11.35 34.30 4.61
CA ARG A 69 -11.44 35.75 4.42
C ARG A 69 -10.27 36.32 3.61
N GLU A 70 -9.05 35.86 3.87
CA GLU A 70 -7.85 36.28 3.15
C GLU A 70 -7.89 35.92 1.66
N ARG A 71 -8.63 34.87 1.31
CA ARG A 71 -8.84 34.41 -0.07
C ARG A 71 -10.14 34.94 -0.69
N GLY A 72 -10.81 35.89 -0.04
CA GLY A 72 -12.00 36.55 -0.59
C GLY A 72 -13.27 35.69 -0.60
N VAL A 73 -13.31 34.59 0.15
CA VAL A 73 -14.48 33.71 0.23
C VAL A 73 -15.60 34.39 1.02
N GLU A 74 -16.82 34.38 0.48
CA GLU A 74 -18.00 34.86 1.19
C GLU A 74 -18.46 33.81 2.21
N VAL A 75 -18.38 34.12 3.51
CA VAL A 75 -18.82 33.21 4.58
C VAL A 75 -20.15 33.68 5.16
N ARG A 76 -21.13 32.76 5.24
CA ARG A 76 -22.44 33.02 5.86
C ARG A 76 -22.75 32.03 6.99
N PHE A 77 -23.33 32.56 8.05
CA PHE A 77 -23.70 31.81 9.26
C PHE A 77 -25.22 31.75 9.42
N GLY A 78 -25.72 30.78 10.18
CA GLY A 78 -27.16 30.62 10.41
C GLY A 78 -27.95 30.18 9.18
N VAL A 79 -27.30 29.56 8.19
CA VAL A 79 -27.95 29.16 6.94
C VAL A 79 -28.59 27.78 7.11
N ASP A 80 -29.92 27.74 7.13
CA ASP A 80 -30.68 26.49 7.06
C ASP A 80 -30.73 26.00 5.61
N CYS A 81 -30.08 24.87 5.34
CA CYS A 81 -30.02 24.26 4.01
C CYS A 81 -31.42 23.83 3.51
N THR A 82 -32.39 23.60 4.39
CA THR A 82 -33.77 23.28 4.01
C THR A 82 -34.59 24.51 3.63
N GLN A 83 -34.01 25.71 3.72
CA GLN A 83 -34.64 27.00 3.44
C GLN A 83 -33.68 27.93 2.68
N LEU A 84 -32.92 27.40 1.72
CA LEU A 84 -31.97 28.17 0.90
C LEU A 84 -32.66 29.25 0.07
N ALA A 85 -32.74 30.46 0.61
CA ALA A 85 -33.40 31.62 -0.01
C ALA A 85 -32.48 32.51 -0.88
N ASP A 86 -31.27 32.07 -1.21
CA ASP A 86 -30.35 32.89 -2.03
C ASP A 86 -30.77 32.90 -3.51
N GLU A 87 -31.21 34.03 -4.04
CA GLU A 87 -31.65 34.18 -5.43
C GLU A 87 -30.50 34.11 -6.45
N ARG A 88 -29.24 34.05 -6.00
CA ARG A 88 -28.08 33.88 -6.88
C ARG A 88 -28.04 32.48 -7.51
N GLU A 89 -27.67 32.44 -8.79
CA GLU A 89 -27.34 31.21 -9.51
C GLU A 89 -25.90 30.78 -9.19
N PHE A 90 -25.73 29.49 -8.92
CA PHE A 90 -24.44 28.84 -8.67
C PHE A 90 -24.22 27.75 -9.71
N ASP A 91 -23.00 27.65 -10.23
CA ASP A 91 -22.66 26.64 -11.23
C ASP A 91 -22.49 25.26 -10.59
N ARG A 92 -22.05 25.23 -9.31
CA ARG A 92 -21.97 24.00 -8.52
C ARG A 92 -22.23 24.26 -7.03
N ILE A 93 -23.04 23.39 -6.44
CA ILE A 93 -23.40 23.36 -5.01
C ILE A 93 -22.78 22.10 -4.40
N TYR A 94 -22.00 22.27 -3.34
CA TYR A 94 -21.50 21.20 -2.50
C TYR A 94 -22.34 21.12 -1.23
N PHE A 95 -23.04 20.01 -1.03
CA PHE A 95 -23.73 19.74 0.23
C PHE A 95 -22.85 18.88 1.12
N ASN A 96 -22.25 19.50 2.12
CA ASN A 96 -21.51 18.83 3.18
C ASN A 96 -22.53 18.27 4.18
N PHE A 97 -22.78 16.97 4.10
CA PHE A 97 -23.89 16.34 4.83
C PHE A 97 -23.66 16.47 6.34
N PRO A 98 -24.43 17.29 7.07
CA PRO A 98 -24.15 17.53 8.47
C PRO A 98 -24.54 16.28 9.28
N HIS A 99 -23.56 15.71 10.00
CA HIS A 99 -23.84 14.62 10.91
C HIS A 99 -24.75 15.11 12.04
N CYS A 100 -26.03 14.70 12.02
CA CYS A 100 -26.91 14.84 13.17
C CYS A 100 -26.36 13.92 14.27
N GLY A 101 -25.57 14.47 15.21
CA GLY A 101 -24.68 13.76 16.13
C GLY A 101 -25.30 12.80 17.16
N ARG A 102 -26.18 11.86 16.76
CA ARG A 102 -26.68 10.77 17.60
C ARG A 102 -26.80 9.46 16.81
N LYS A 103 -26.55 8.34 17.48
CA LYS A 103 -26.60 6.94 16.98
C LYS A 103 -27.95 6.49 16.37
N ALA A 104 -28.97 7.35 16.31
CA ALA A 104 -30.33 7.03 15.81
C ALA A 104 -30.92 8.14 14.91
N GLY A 105 -30.07 8.79 14.09
CA GLY A 105 -30.47 9.92 13.24
C GLY A 105 -30.94 9.57 11.83
N VAL A 106 -30.96 8.30 11.40
CA VAL A 106 -31.16 7.92 9.98
C VAL A 106 -32.46 8.49 9.38
N ALA A 107 -33.58 8.44 10.11
CA ALA A 107 -34.84 9.01 9.65
C ALA A 107 -34.75 10.54 9.46
N LYS A 108 -34.15 11.25 10.44
CA LYS A 108 -33.94 12.71 10.37
C LYS A 108 -32.96 13.11 9.26
N ASN A 109 -31.94 12.29 9.04
CA ASN A 109 -30.97 12.45 7.96
C ASN A 109 -31.62 12.30 6.58
N ARG A 110 -32.51 11.29 6.41
CA ARG A 110 -33.30 11.11 5.20
C ARG A 110 -34.28 12.26 4.98
N GLU A 111 -34.91 12.75 6.05
CA GLU A 111 -35.80 13.91 6.00
C GLU A 111 -35.05 15.20 5.60
N LEU A 112 -33.87 15.44 6.17
CA LEU A 112 -33.00 16.57 5.82
C LEU A 112 -32.62 16.54 4.34
N LEU A 113 -32.17 15.38 3.84
CA LEU A 113 -31.87 15.18 2.42
C LEU A 113 -33.09 15.45 1.55
N ALA A 114 -34.24 14.86 1.89
CA ALA A 114 -35.47 15.04 1.12
C ALA A 114 -35.90 16.51 1.03
N LYS A 115 -35.86 17.24 2.15
CA LYS A 115 -36.18 18.68 2.18
C LYS A 115 -35.18 19.52 1.39
N PHE A 116 -33.89 19.22 1.51
CA PHE A 116 -32.85 19.90 0.74
C PHE A 116 -33.05 19.67 -0.77
N PHE A 117 -33.27 18.41 -1.20
CA PHE A 117 -33.53 18.08 -2.60
C PHE A 117 -34.78 18.78 -3.14
N GLN A 118 -35.88 18.77 -2.37
CA GLN A 118 -37.13 19.43 -2.78
C GLN A 118 -36.93 20.92 -2.99
N ARG A 119 -36.12 21.59 -2.15
CA ARG A 119 -35.81 23.01 -2.31
C ARG A 119 -34.81 23.30 -3.41
N SER A 120 -33.90 22.36 -3.69
CA SER A 120 -32.93 22.52 -4.74
C SER A 120 -33.52 22.30 -6.15
N GLN A 121 -34.71 21.67 -6.27
CA GLN A 121 -35.42 21.47 -7.54
C GLN A 121 -35.84 22.78 -8.22
N ASP A 122 -36.09 23.84 -7.45
CA ASP A 122 -36.46 25.15 -7.98
C ASP A 122 -35.25 25.90 -8.57
N ARG A 123 -34.04 25.33 -8.49
CA ARG A 123 -32.81 25.89 -9.07
C ARG A 123 -32.42 25.07 -10.31
N PRO A 124 -32.17 25.71 -11.47
CA PRO A 124 -31.78 24.97 -12.66
C PRO A 124 -30.31 24.54 -12.56
N PHE A 125 -30.06 23.22 -12.68
CA PHE A 125 -28.72 22.64 -12.70
C PHE A 125 -28.26 22.51 -14.15
N HIS A 126 -27.40 23.41 -14.59
CA HIS A 126 -27.01 23.52 -16.00
C HIS A 126 -25.77 22.70 -16.39
N ILE A 127 -25.10 22.06 -15.42
CA ILE A 127 -23.82 21.35 -15.62
C ILE A 127 -23.84 20.00 -14.88
N GLU A 128 -23.19 18.99 -15.45
CA GLU A 128 -22.98 17.70 -14.78
C GLU A 128 -22.18 17.87 -13.47
N GLY A 129 -22.68 17.29 -12.38
CA GLY A 129 -22.09 17.47 -11.04
C GLY A 129 -22.36 18.83 -10.40
N ALA A 130 -23.35 19.59 -10.89
CA ALA A 130 -23.78 20.86 -10.28
C ALA A 130 -24.31 20.69 -8.84
N LEU A 131 -24.58 19.46 -8.38
CA LEU A 131 -24.84 19.16 -6.98
C LEU A 131 -23.96 17.98 -6.53
N THR A 132 -22.97 18.24 -5.67
CA THR A 132 -22.01 17.24 -5.19
C THR A 132 -22.18 17.00 -3.69
N TYR A 133 -22.31 15.74 -3.30
CA TYR A 133 -22.45 15.32 -1.91
C TYR A 133 -21.12 14.82 -1.36
N ILE A 134 -20.67 15.40 -0.24
CA ILE A 134 -19.42 15.01 0.40
C ILE A 134 -19.75 14.33 1.72
N PHE A 135 -19.43 13.03 1.80
CA PHE A 135 -19.70 12.20 2.98
C PHE A 135 -18.42 11.78 3.72
N THR A 136 -17.22 12.09 3.21
CA THR A 136 -15.97 11.58 3.78
C THR A 136 -14.84 12.59 3.79
N GLN A 137 -14.07 12.58 4.88
CA GLN A 137 -12.72 13.13 4.95
C GLN A 137 -11.76 12.08 4.35
N SER A 138 -11.78 11.84 3.05
CA SER A 138 -10.85 10.89 2.41
C SER A 138 -9.65 11.62 1.83
N LEU A 139 -8.50 10.94 1.73
CA LEU A 139 -7.37 11.48 0.99
C LEU A 139 -7.71 11.61 -0.51
N PRO A 140 -7.24 12.66 -1.20
CA PRO A 140 -7.37 12.75 -2.65
C PRO A 140 -6.54 11.67 -3.35
N PHE A 141 -6.96 11.30 -4.57
CA PHE A 141 -6.13 10.50 -5.46
C PHE A 141 -5.07 11.40 -6.12
N GLU A 142 -3.96 11.62 -5.43
CA GLU A 142 -2.82 12.33 -6.01
C GLU A 142 -2.13 11.48 -7.09
N SER A 143 -1.63 12.15 -8.13
CA SER A 143 -0.78 11.54 -9.15
C SER A 143 0.65 11.43 -8.64
N SER A 144 0.90 10.50 -7.71
CA SER A 144 2.27 10.20 -7.29
C SER A 144 3.05 9.63 -8.48
N ARG A 145 4.13 10.31 -8.88
CA ARG A 145 5.07 9.78 -9.87
C ARG A 145 6.03 8.79 -9.19
N PRO A 146 6.48 7.73 -9.90
CA PRO A 146 7.55 6.88 -9.42
C PRO A 146 8.77 7.72 -9.02
N ARG A 147 9.38 7.40 -7.88
CA ARG A 147 10.58 8.09 -7.41
C ARG A 147 11.82 7.52 -8.09
N THR A 148 12.80 8.37 -8.33
CA THR A 148 14.12 7.97 -8.82
C THR A 148 15.08 7.87 -7.63
N PHE A 149 15.68 6.70 -7.46
CA PHE A 149 16.65 6.41 -6.42
C PHE A 149 18.06 6.38 -7.01
N ARG A 150 19.05 6.80 -6.22
CA ARG A 150 20.47 6.61 -6.54
C ARG A 150 21.13 5.62 -5.59
N VAL A 151 21.93 4.70 -6.12
CA VAL A 151 22.68 3.71 -5.35
C VAL A 151 24.15 3.75 -5.75
N ARG A 152 25.03 3.60 -4.76
CA ARG A 152 26.47 3.46 -4.98
C ARG A 152 26.84 1.98 -5.01
N LEU A 153 27.46 1.55 -6.11
CA LEU A 153 28.13 0.25 -6.22
C LEU A 153 29.61 0.51 -6.39
N GLU A 154 30.43 0.00 -5.47
CA GLU A 154 31.86 0.30 -5.42
C GLU A 154 32.11 1.82 -5.43
N ASP A 155 32.76 2.34 -6.48
CA ASP A 155 33.08 3.75 -6.67
C ASP A 155 32.20 4.46 -7.72
N ARG A 156 31.06 3.88 -8.10
CA ARG A 156 30.20 4.40 -9.17
C ARG A 156 28.76 4.57 -8.70
N TRP A 157 28.11 5.62 -9.21
CA TRP A 157 26.70 5.91 -8.94
C TRP A 157 25.82 5.37 -10.07
N PHE A 158 24.71 4.77 -9.65
CA PHE A 158 23.68 4.22 -10.53
C PHE A 158 22.31 4.76 -10.11
N TYR A 159 21.39 4.84 -11.07
CA TYR A 159 20.02 5.26 -10.83
C TYR A 159 19.04 4.15 -11.21
N PHE A 160 17.90 4.13 -10.50
CA PHE A 160 16.75 3.33 -10.88
C PHE A 160 15.44 3.98 -10.44
N THR A 161 14.37 3.66 -11.15
CA THR A 161 13.02 4.12 -10.83
C THR A 161 12.30 3.10 -9.96
N GLU A 162 11.55 3.56 -8.96
CA GLU A 162 10.68 2.70 -8.14
C GLU A 162 9.73 1.89 -9.02
N PRO A 163 9.62 0.57 -8.84
CA PRO A 163 8.59 -0.21 -9.53
C PRO A 163 7.20 0.32 -9.18
N GLU A 164 6.34 0.52 -10.17
CA GLU A 164 5.01 1.11 -10.01
C GLU A 164 4.12 0.30 -9.05
N ALA A 165 4.30 -1.02 -9.00
CA ALA A 165 3.61 -1.91 -8.06
C ALA A 165 4.01 -1.66 -6.58
N LEU A 166 5.12 -0.95 -6.36
CA LEU A 166 5.68 -0.62 -5.05
C LEU A 166 5.63 0.89 -4.74
N LEU A 167 4.92 1.69 -5.54
CA LEU A 167 4.90 3.14 -5.45
C LEU A 167 4.76 3.68 -4.00
N GLY A 168 5.75 4.42 -3.53
CA GLY A 168 5.80 5.01 -2.20
C GLY A 168 6.13 4.03 -1.06
N LYS A 169 6.59 2.81 -1.37
CA LYS A 169 6.89 1.75 -0.37
C LYS A 169 8.39 1.53 -0.17
N LEU A 170 9.27 1.91 -1.12
CA LEU A 170 10.71 1.67 -0.98
C LEU A 170 11.36 2.50 0.15
N ASN A 171 10.89 3.72 0.40
CA ASN A 171 11.41 4.59 1.46
C ASN A 171 10.48 4.68 2.69
N ARG A 172 9.50 3.77 2.79
CA ARG A 172 8.66 3.69 3.97
C ARG A 172 9.36 2.85 5.04
N THR A 173 10.14 3.53 5.86
CA THR A 173 10.40 3.05 7.22
C THR A 173 9.11 3.24 8.01
N ILE A 174 8.30 2.19 8.17
CA ILE A 174 7.22 2.27 9.17
C ILE A 174 7.91 2.41 10.52
N ASN A 175 7.86 3.66 11.01
CA ASN A 175 8.04 4.08 12.38
C ASN A 175 9.00 3.21 13.19
N GLU A 176 10.25 3.67 13.34
CA GLU A 176 11.08 3.26 14.48
C GLU A 176 10.31 3.36 15.81
N LYS A 177 9.27 4.20 15.89
CA LYS A 177 8.32 4.28 17.00
C LYS A 177 7.47 3.03 17.22
N LEU A 178 6.96 2.36 16.18
CA LEU A 178 6.13 1.16 16.32
C LEU A 178 7.01 -0.03 16.74
N ILE A 179 8.20 -0.14 16.13
CA ILE A 179 9.24 -1.11 16.55
C ILE A 179 9.75 -0.79 17.97
N ALA A 180 9.89 0.49 18.34
CA ALA A 180 10.29 0.90 19.69
C ALA A 180 9.20 0.64 20.74
N GLU A 181 7.91 0.81 20.41
CA GLU A 181 6.80 0.41 21.30
C GLU A 181 6.77 -1.12 21.48
N LEU A 182 6.89 -1.89 20.39
CA LEU A 182 6.97 -3.35 20.49
C LEU A 182 8.23 -3.78 21.28
N GLY A 183 9.36 -3.09 21.10
CA GLY A 183 10.58 -3.28 21.89
C GLY A 183 10.51 -2.86 23.37
N LYS A 184 9.42 -2.22 23.81
CA LYS A 184 9.13 -2.04 25.26
C LYS A 184 8.47 -3.28 25.86
N THR A 185 7.73 -4.04 25.06
CA THR A 185 7.04 -5.27 25.47
C THR A 185 7.93 -6.51 25.29
N PHE A 186 8.89 -6.47 24.34
CA PHE A 186 9.80 -7.58 24.03
C PHE A 186 11.28 -7.21 24.29
N PRO A 187 12.10 -8.11 24.85
CA PRO A 187 13.54 -7.89 24.97
C PRO A 187 14.23 -8.01 23.61
N LEU A 188 14.37 -6.89 22.90
CA LEU A 188 14.99 -6.85 21.56
C LEU A 188 16.41 -6.27 21.64
N LYS A 189 17.43 -7.08 21.30
CA LYS A 189 18.76 -6.59 20.96
C LYS A 189 18.85 -6.40 19.45
N ARG A 190 18.53 -5.19 19.00
CA ARG A 190 18.50 -4.79 17.59
C ARG A 190 19.91 -4.56 17.08
N LEU A 191 20.27 -5.20 15.97
CA LEU A 191 21.45 -4.79 15.20
C LEU A 191 21.10 -3.50 14.45
N ARG A 192 21.84 -2.41 14.71
CA ARG A 192 21.77 -1.16 13.95
C ARG A 192 22.71 -1.26 12.73
N CYS A 193 22.47 -2.20 11.84
CA CYS A 193 23.16 -2.21 10.55
C CYS A 193 22.23 -1.56 9.50
N PRO A 194 22.72 -0.62 8.68
CA PRO A 194 22.00 -0.24 7.48
C PRO A 194 22.01 -1.46 6.55
N LEU A 195 20.88 -2.14 6.47
CA LEU A 195 20.72 -3.30 5.59
C LEU A 195 20.34 -2.76 4.21
N PRO A 196 21.15 -2.99 3.16
CA PRO A 196 20.83 -2.56 1.80
C PRO A 196 19.47 -3.12 1.34
N LEU A 197 18.67 -2.33 0.63
CA LEU A 197 17.42 -2.82 0.04
C LEU A 197 17.67 -3.70 -1.19
N LEU A 198 18.79 -3.46 -1.87
CA LEU A 198 19.22 -4.17 -3.07
C LEU A 198 20.23 -5.24 -2.68
N SER A 199 20.12 -6.41 -3.29
CA SER A 199 21.09 -7.50 -3.16
C SER A 199 21.49 -8.00 -4.54
N GLN A 200 22.75 -8.45 -4.67
CA GLN A 200 23.19 -9.13 -5.89
C GLN A 200 22.62 -10.56 -5.93
N GLY A 201 22.18 -10.99 -7.10
CA GLY A 201 21.76 -12.37 -7.34
C GLY A 201 22.97 -13.26 -7.57
N GLY A 202 23.59 -13.77 -6.51
CA GLY A 202 24.67 -14.75 -6.57
C GLY A 202 24.26 -16.10 -5.97
N PRO A 203 24.91 -17.22 -6.34
CA PRO A 203 24.67 -18.51 -5.72
C PRO A 203 25.02 -18.45 -4.23
N SER A 204 24.01 -18.47 -3.35
CA SER A 204 24.27 -18.53 -1.92
C SER A 204 24.86 -19.90 -1.56
N VAL A 205 25.86 -19.93 -0.67
CA VAL A 205 26.46 -21.18 -0.15
C VAL A 205 25.56 -21.86 0.90
N LEU A 206 24.48 -21.19 1.30
CA LEU A 206 23.36 -21.81 2.00
C LEU A 206 22.68 -22.79 1.03
N PRO A 207 22.12 -23.93 1.49
CA PRO A 207 21.27 -24.75 0.62
C PRO A 207 20.20 -23.84 -0.03
N PRO A 208 19.61 -24.19 -1.20
CA PRO A 208 18.57 -23.37 -1.83
C PRO A 208 17.40 -23.21 -0.86
N VAL A 209 17.51 -22.20 0.00
CA VAL A 209 16.68 -21.98 1.17
C VAL A 209 15.88 -20.76 0.80
N ALA A 210 14.67 -21.03 0.30
CA ALA A 210 13.55 -20.13 0.05
C ALA A 210 13.81 -18.89 -0.85
N CYS A 211 14.86 -18.09 -0.63
CA CYS A 211 15.04 -16.76 -1.21
C CYS A 211 15.16 -16.73 -2.74
N ASP A 212 15.83 -17.71 -3.35
CA ASP A 212 15.99 -17.75 -4.82
C ASP A 212 14.71 -18.24 -5.54
N LEU A 213 13.77 -18.84 -4.81
CA LEU A 213 12.45 -19.24 -5.30
C LEU A 213 11.37 -18.20 -4.97
N LEU A 214 11.67 -17.19 -4.15
CA LEU A 214 10.71 -16.15 -3.82
C LEU A 214 10.51 -15.24 -5.04
N PRO A 215 9.26 -14.94 -5.41
CA PRO A 215 9.01 -14.04 -6.52
C PRO A 215 9.53 -12.64 -6.19
N THR A 216 10.52 -12.18 -6.96
CA THR A 216 11.31 -11.00 -6.62
C THR A 216 11.15 -9.89 -7.66
N PHE A 217 11.29 -8.64 -7.21
CA PHE A 217 11.39 -7.48 -8.09
C PHE A 217 12.83 -7.30 -8.56
N TRP A 218 13.03 -7.33 -9.88
CA TRP A 218 14.31 -7.04 -10.51
C TRP A 218 14.38 -5.58 -10.92
N ILE A 219 15.51 -4.95 -10.61
CA ILE A 219 15.80 -3.56 -10.88
C ILE A 219 16.94 -3.50 -11.89
N CYS A 220 16.73 -2.80 -12.99
CA CYS A 220 17.78 -2.49 -13.96
C CYS A 220 18.45 -1.18 -13.54
N LEU A 221 19.77 -1.19 -13.40
CA LEU A 221 20.53 0.00 -13.06
C LEU A 221 20.99 0.73 -14.33
N HIS A 222 20.91 2.05 -14.28
CA HIS A 222 21.43 2.93 -15.31
C HIS A 222 22.64 3.69 -14.78
N GLU A 223 23.73 3.62 -15.52
CA GLU A 223 25.01 4.22 -15.16
C GLU A 223 25.04 5.72 -15.46
N ASP A 224 25.63 6.49 -14.55
CA ASP A 224 25.81 7.93 -14.72
C ASP A 224 26.87 8.23 -15.81
N SER A 225 26.43 8.25 -17.06
CA SER A 225 27.23 8.68 -18.21
C SER A 225 26.88 10.12 -18.55
N SER A 226 27.17 11.05 -17.63
CA SER A 226 27.12 12.50 -17.87
C SER A 226 25.84 12.99 -18.58
N CYS A 227 24.70 12.98 -17.91
CA CYS A 227 23.49 13.66 -18.39
C CYS A 227 23.16 14.85 -17.48
N SER A 228 23.68 16.02 -17.84
CA SER A 228 23.38 17.31 -17.23
C SER A 228 21.99 17.88 -17.59
N GLU A 229 21.00 17.06 -17.96
CA GLU A 229 19.69 17.52 -18.49
C GLU A 229 18.43 17.01 -17.74
N LEU A 230 18.54 16.40 -16.56
CA LEU A 230 17.36 16.00 -15.75
C LEU A 230 17.02 16.94 -14.58
N LEU A 231 17.62 18.14 -14.53
CA LEU A 231 17.22 19.15 -13.56
C LEU A 231 16.00 19.94 -14.08
N ASN A 232 14.81 19.35 -13.95
CA ASN A 232 13.58 20.09 -13.77
C ASN A 232 12.59 19.25 -12.93
N GLY A 233 12.82 19.24 -11.60
CA GLY A 233 11.78 18.97 -10.62
C GLY A 233 11.62 17.54 -10.08
N GLU A 234 12.51 16.60 -10.40
CA GLU A 234 12.45 15.25 -9.80
C GLU A 234 13.09 15.22 -8.41
N ILE A 235 12.39 14.59 -7.46
CA ILE A 235 12.89 14.33 -6.10
C ILE A 235 13.83 13.14 -6.20
N THR A 236 15.15 13.39 -6.20
CA THR A 236 16.18 12.35 -6.11
C THR A 236 16.45 12.02 -4.64
N GLU A 237 16.33 10.75 -4.25
CA GLU A 237 16.66 10.27 -2.90
C GLU A 237 17.89 9.34 -2.92
N ASP A 238 18.76 9.49 -1.92
CA ASP A 238 20.04 8.78 -1.78
C ASP A 238 19.86 7.45 -1.07
N MET A 239 20.47 6.39 -1.59
CA MET A 239 20.62 5.11 -0.89
C MET A 239 22.09 4.78 -0.59
N GLU A 240 22.32 4.18 0.58
CA GLU A 240 23.65 3.80 1.09
C GLU A 240 24.30 2.62 0.34
N GLU A 241 25.61 2.48 0.53
CA GLU A 241 26.49 1.51 -0.13
C GLU A 241 26.05 0.05 0.05
N ILE A 242 26.09 -0.72 -1.05
CA ILE A 242 25.94 -2.18 -0.98
C ILE A 242 27.30 -2.77 -0.60
N PRO A 243 27.43 -3.51 0.52
CA PRO A 243 28.67 -4.15 0.91
C PRO A 243 29.03 -5.26 -0.06
N ASP A 244 30.32 -5.32 -0.40
CA ASP A 244 30.90 -6.25 -1.36
C ASP A 244 30.83 -7.68 -0.84
N SER A 245 29.91 -8.50 -1.37
CA SER A 245 29.87 -9.93 -1.07
C SER A 245 30.94 -10.61 -1.93
N GLY A 246 32.00 -11.12 -1.31
CA GLY A 246 33.25 -11.60 -1.93
C GLY A 246 33.16 -12.73 -2.96
N SER A 247 32.40 -12.56 -4.03
CA SER A 247 32.67 -13.16 -5.33
C SER A 247 33.28 -12.08 -6.22
N GLU A 248 34.54 -12.24 -6.61
CA GLU A 248 35.25 -11.31 -7.49
C GLU A 248 34.42 -11.01 -8.76
N CYS A 249 33.81 -9.82 -8.83
CA CYS A 249 33.35 -9.25 -10.08
C CYS A 249 34.60 -8.86 -10.88
N THR A 250 35.04 -9.75 -11.76
CA THR A 250 36.05 -9.37 -12.76
C THR A 250 35.33 -8.55 -13.84
N LEU A 251 35.31 -7.23 -13.68
CA LEU A 251 34.97 -6.33 -14.79
C LEU A 251 35.92 -6.64 -15.97
N PRO A 252 35.41 -6.87 -17.20
CA PRO A 252 36.29 -7.05 -18.35
C PRO A 252 37.12 -5.79 -18.53
N LYS A 253 38.45 -5.90 -18.35
CA LYS A 253 39.37 -4.83 -18.70
C LYS A 253 39.22 -4.57 -20.19
N SER A 254 38.87 -3.34 -20.56
CA SER A 254 38.80 -2.89 -21.95
C SER A 254 40.11 -3.24 -22.68
N PRO A 255 40.09 -3.86 -23.87
CA PRO A 255 41.31 -4.07 -24.62
C PRO A 255 41.89 -2.72 -25.03
N ALA A 256 43.20 -2.58 -24.84
CA ALA A 256 43.96 -1.42 -25.27
C ALA A 256 43.73 -1.15 -26.76
N ARG A 257 43.54 0.13 -27.10
CA ARG A 257 43.39 0.65 -28.46
C ARG A 257 44.41 0.01 -29.40
N ASP A 258 43.91 -0.71 -30.40
CA ASP A 258 44.50 -0.66 -31.73
C ASP A 258 43.38 -0.62 -32.79
N GLY A 259 43.59 0.23 -33.80
CA GLY A 259 42.51 0.82 -34.59
C GLY A 259 41.87 -0.10 -35.64
N CYS A 260 40.55 0.00 -35.81
CA CYS A 260 39.90 0.24 -37.11
C CYS A 260 38.38 0.43 -36.93
N LYS A 261 37.80 1.30 -37.74
CA LYS A 261 36.38 1.70 -37.71
C LYS A 261 35.45 0.53 -38.09
N ALA A 262 34.47 0.23 -37.24
CA ALA A 262 33.12 -0.15 -37.63
C ALA A 262 32.18 0.09 -36.44
N ALA A 263 31.05 0.76 -36.69
CA ALA A 263 30.03 1.02 -35.69
C ALA A 263 29.40 -0.31 -35.25
N GLN A 264 29.56 -0.64 -33.97
CA GLN A 264 28.70 -1.57 -33.26
C GLN A 264 28.13 -0.79 -32.07
N GLU A 265 26.81 -0.69 -31.99
CA GLU A 265 26.09 -0.28 -30.79
C GLU A 265 26.57 -1.16 -29.65
N GLY A 266 27.36 -0.58 -28.74
CA GLY A 266 27.85 -1.26 -27.57
C GLY A 266 26.67 -1.59 -26.66
N VAL A 267 26.40 -2.88 -26.50
CA VAL A 267 25.51 -3.39 -25.45
C VAL A 267 26.15 -3.01 -24.12
N CYS A 268 25.67 -1.93 -23.50
CA CYS A 268 25.97 -1.63 -22.10
C CYS A 268 25.36 -2.77 -21.28
N GLU A 269 26.17 -3.63 -20.69
CA GLU A 269 25.69 -4.69 -19.80
C GLU A 269 24.93 -4.04 -18.63
N GLN A 270 23.60 -4.10 -18.67
CA GLN A 270 22.75 -3.57 -17.60
C GLN A 270 22.94 -4.43 -16.35
N VAL A 271 23.50 -3.83 -15.29
CA VAL A 271 23.58 -4.48 -13.98
C VAL A 271 22.15 -4.63 -13.46
N LYS A 272 21.70 -5.88 -13.29
CA LYS A 272 20.41 -6.21 -12.69
C LYS A 272 20.58 -6.58 -11.23
N LEU A 273 19.94 -5.82 -10.35
CA LEU A 273 19.86 -6.11 -8.92
C LEU A 273 18.46 -6.58 -8.54
N ARG A 274 18.35 -7.28 -7.42
CA ARG A 274 17.05 -7.67 -6.87
C ARG A 274 16.75 -6.87 -5.61
N LEU A 275 15.52 -6.38 -5.50
CA LEU A 275 15.02 -5.92 -4.20
C LEU A 275 14.97 -7.13 -3.26
N ARG A 276 15.42 -6.95 -2.01
CA ARG A 276 15.52 -8.08 -1.07
C ARG A 276 14.14 -8.71 -0.83
N PRO A 277 13.95 -10.01 -1.15
CA PRO A 277 12.71 -10.69 -0.87
C PRO A 277 12.61 -11.08 0.61
N SER A 278 13.73 -11.19 1.31
CA SER A 278 13.78 -11.49 2.75
C SER A 278 15.06 -10.90 3.33
N LEU A 279 15.06 -10.58 4.61
CA LEU A 279 16.23 -10.28 5.42
C LEU A 279 17.18 -11.48 5.54
N LEU A 280 16.73 -12.70 5.18
CA LEU A 280 17.58 -13.88 5.08
C LEU A 280 18.78 -13.66 4.13
N VAL A 281 18.67 -12.77 3.14
CA VAL A 281 19.80 -12.42 2.27
C VAL A 281 20.98 -11.80 3.04
N HIS A 282 20.73 -11.26 4.24
CA HIS A 282 21.75 -10.69 5.11
C HIS A 282 22.21 -11.65 6.22
N ALA A 283 21.66 -12.86 6.29
CA ALA A 283 22.05 -13.84 7.30
C ALA A 283 23.53 -14.23 7.18
N GLU A 284 24.00 -14.43 5.95
CA GLU A 284 25.38 -14.86 5.70
C GLU A 284 26.42 -13.80 6.12
N PRO A 285 26.29 -12.52 5.73
CA PRO A 285 27.16 -11.46 6.26
C PRO A 285 27.17 -11.37 7.79
N VAL A 286 26.02 -11.54 8.45
CA VAL A 286 25.92 -11.49 9.92
C VAL A 286 26.68 -12.65 10.56
N ILE A 287 26.53 -13.86 10.03
CA ILE A 287 27.19 -15.07 10.57
C ILE A 287 28.70 -15.03 10.38
N HIS A 288 29.17 -14.44 9.26
CA HIS A 288 30.60 -14.28 8.98
C HIS A 288 31.24 -13.08 9.68
N SER A 289 30.45 -12.23 10.35
CA SER A 289 30.99 -11.13 11.12
C SER A 289 31.92 -11.65 12.22
N PRO A 290 33.09 -11.03 12.43
CA PRO A 290 33.97 -11.39 13.55
C PRO A 290 33.32 -11.19 14.92
N GLU A 291 32.24 -10.40 14.99
CA GLU A 291 31.46 -10.17 16.21
C GLU A 291 30.44 -11.29 16.50
N PHE A 292 30.29 -12.27 15.61
CA PHE A 292 29.31 -13.34 15.79
C PHE A 292 29.75 -14.34 16.87
N LEU A 293 29.07 -14.28 18.01
CA LEU A 293 29.17 -15.20 19.13
C LEU A 293 28.09 -16.30 19.07
N PRO A 294 28.45 -17.60 18.98
CA PRO A 294 27.52 -18.72 19.11
C PRO A 294 26.79 -18.69 20.46
N GLY A 295 25.51 -19.09 20.48
CA GLY A 295 24.64 -19.02 21.65
C GLY A 295 23.97 -17.65 21.87
N SER A 296 24.34 -16.63 21.09
CA SER A 296 23.67 -15.32 21.11
C SER A 296 22.57 -15.24 20.04
N LEU A 297 21.47 -14.55 20.38
CA LEU A 297 20.36 -14.27 19.47
C LEU A 297 20.57 -12.92 18.78
N TYR A 298 20.64 -12.92 17.46
CA TYR A 298 20.75 -11.71 16.64
C TYR A 298 19.41 -11.39 15.99
N VAL A 299 19.06 -10.10 15.91
CA VAL A 299 17.77 -9.64 15.36
C VAL A 299 17.99 -8.60 14.27
N LEU A 300 17.46 -8.87 13.09
CA LEU A 300 17.33 -7.93 11.98
C LEU A 300 15.85 -7.58 11.81
N SER A 301 15.55 -6.33 11.46
CA SER A 301 14.18 -5.90 11.16
C SER A 301 14.19 -4.82 10.09
N GLY A 302 13.28 -4.92 9.12
CA GLY A 302 13.18 -3.97 8.02
C GLY A 302 12.20 -4.39 6.92
N PRO A 303 11.95 -3.50 5.94
CA PRO A 303 11.05 -3.79 4.83
C PRO A 303 11.66 -4.80 3.87
N VAL A 304 10.83 -5.69 3.32
CA VAL A 304 11.17 -6.66 2.28
C VAL A 304 10.12 -6.63 1.17
N PHE A 305 10.50 -7.08 -0.04
CA PHE A 305 9.67 -6.88 -1.24
C PHE A 305 9.53 -8.18 -2.05
N ARG A 306 8.29 -8.59 -2.32
CA ARG A 306 7.97 -9.83 -3.07
C ARG A 306 6.85 -9.57 -4.08
N LYS A 307 6.96 -10.11 -5.29
CA LYS A 307 5.77 -10.20 -6.15
C LYS A 307 4.78 -11.16 -5.50
N CYS A 308 3.50 -10.82 -5.53
CA CYS A 308 2.45 -11.65 -4.95
C CYS A 308 1.11 -11.40 -5.64
N HIS A 309 0.24 -12.42 -5.58
CA HIS A 309 -1.17 -12.30 -5.94
C HIS A 309 -1.86 -11.26 -5.04
N ILE A 310 -2.95 -10.67 -5.52
CA ILE A 310 -3.78 -9.72 -4.78
C ILE A 310 -4.83 -10.50 -4.02
N LEU A 311 -4.61 -10.66 -2.71
CA LEU A 311 -5.47 -11.34 -1.74
C LEU A 311 -5.54 -10.49 -0.44
N PRO A 312 -6.55 -10.68 0.43
CA PRO A 312 -6.72 -9.87 1.64
C PRO A 312 -5.51 -9.82 2.58
N PHE A 313 -4.72 -10.90 2.62
CA PHE A 313 -3.53 -11.05 3.47
C PHE A 313 -2.26 -11.23 2.64
N THR A 314 -2.14 -10.51 1.52
CA THR A 314 -0.90 -10.46 0.73
C THR A 314 -0.57 -9.02 0.31
N MET A 315 0.64 -8.58 0.64
CA MET A 315 1.19 -7.30 0.20
C MET A 315 2.57 -7.49 -0.43
N PRO A 316 2.92 -6.72 -1.47
CA PRO A 316 4.21 -6.86 -2.14
C PRO A 316 5.37 -6.22 -1.37
N ALA A 317 5.07 -5.40 -0.37
CA ALA A 317 6.02 -4.83 0.58
C ALA A 317 5.47 -5.03 1.99
N PHE A 318 6.34 -5.45 2.91
CA PHE A 318 5.98 -5.66 4.32
C PHE A 318 7.23 -5.63 5.21
N HIS A 319 7.05 -5.49 6.52
CA HIS A 319 8.16 -5.54 7.48
C HIS A 319 8.40 -6.97 7.95
N GLU A 320 9.63 -7.43 7.78
CA GLU A 320 10.09 -8.71 8.31
C GLU A 320 10.97 -8.47 9.53
N THR A 321 10.84 -9.33 10.54
CA THR A 321 11.82 -9.48 11.62
C THR A 321 12.45 -10.85 11.52
N LEU A 322 13.78 -10.89 11.42
CA LEU A 322 14.56 -12.10 11.33
C LEU A 322 15.38 -12.28 12.61
N PHE A 323 15.15 -13.39 13.30
CA PHE A 323 16.00 -13.86 14.38
C PHE A 323 17.01 -14.88 13.84
N ILE A 324 18.28 -14.71 14.18
CA ILE A 324 19.38 -15.61 13.81
C ILE A 324 19.98 -16.17 15.10
N LEU A 325 19.97 -17.49 15.23
CA LEU A 325 20.57 -18.20 16.36
C LEU A 325 21.54 -19.25 15.85
N GLY A 326 22.78 -19.24 16.35
CA GLY A 326 23.77 -20.28 16.11
C GLY A 326 24.06 -21.10 17.36
N PHE A 327 24.07 -22.43 17.26
CA PHE A 327 24.43 -23.33 18.37
C PHE A 327 25.29 -24.50 17.90
N ASN A 328 25.95 -25.19 18.84
CA ASN A 328 26.73 -26.38 18.54
C ASN A 328 25.80 -27.57 18.21
N ARG A 329 26.15 -28.40 17.23
CA ARG A 329 25.32 -29.54 16.79
C ARG A 329 24.88 -30.45 17.94
N ASN A 330 25.73 -30.64 18.93
CA ASN A 330 25.47 -31.53 20.07
C ASN A 330 24.42 -31.00 21.05
N THR A 331 24.08 -29.71 20.98
CA THR A 331 23.11 -29.05 21.87
C THR A 331 21.85 -28.60 21.12
N LYS A 332 21.61 -29.12 19.90
CA LYS A 332 20.51 -28.70 19.04
C LYS A 332 19.15 -28.86 19.72
N GLU A 333 18.80 -30.07 20.12
CA GLU A 333 17.46 -30.38 20.65
C GLU A 333 17.24 -29.75 22.03
N SER A 334 18.28 -29.69 22.86
CA SER A 334 18.22 -29.06 24.18
C SER A 334 17.97 -27.55 24.14
N CYS A 335 18.31 -26.87 23.04
CA CYS A 335 18.16 -25.41 22.92
C CYS A 335 17.01 -25.00 21.99
N LEU A 336 16.71 -25.80 20.97
CA LEU A 336 15.71 -25.46 19.96
C LEU A 336 14.28 -25.57 20.49
N LEU A 337 13.94 -26.66 21.19
CA LEU A 337 12.57 -26.84 21.70
C LEU A 337 12.18 -25.76 22.72
N PRO A 338 12.99 -25.42 23.74
CA PRO A 338 12.64 -24.35 24.68
C PRO A 338 12.50 -22.98 24.02
N LEU A 339 13.31 -22.70 22.97
CA LEU A 339 13.19 -21.47 22.21
C LEU A 339 11.87 -21.41 21.44
N LEU A 340 11.49 -22.51 20.79
CA LEU A 340 10.22 -22.59 20.06
C LEU A 340 9.03 -22.46 20.98
N ASP A 341 9.05 -23.14 22.13
CA ASP A 341 7.99 -23.04 23.14
C ASP A 341 7.89 -21.60 23.67
N HIS A 342 9.02 -20.99 24.02
CA HIS A 342 9.05 -19.60 24.49
C HIS A 342 8.55 -18.61 23.43
N LEU A 343 8.93 -18.81 22.16
CA LEU A 343 8.46 -17.99 21.05
C LEU A 343 6.95 -18.15 20.83
N LYS A 344 6.47 -19.40 20.87
CA LYS A 344 5.04 -19.72 20.71
C LYS A 344 4.21 -19.06 21.80
N ASP A 345 4.63 -19.18 23.06
CA ASP A 345 3.98 -18.57 24.21
C ASP A 345 4.01 -17.04 24.12
N THR A 346 5.15 -16.47 23.71
CA THR A 346 5.30 -15.02 23.56
C THR A 346 4.36 -14.46 22.50
N LEU A 347 4.27 -15.11 21.33
CA LEU A 347 3.35 -14.71 20.26
C LEU A 347 1.89 -14.91 20.68
N GLY A 348 1.57 -16.03 21.35
CA GLY A 348 0.23 -16.29 21.87
C GLY A 348 -0.21 -15.25 22.89
N ASN A 349 0.63 -14.94 23.87
CA ASN A 349 0.36 -13.92 24.90
C ASN A 349 0.19 -12.53 24.30
N PHE A 350 0.99 -12.17 23.29
CA PHE A 350 0.86 -10.88 22.62
C PHE A 350 -0.51 -10.73 21.96
N LEU A 351 -0.96 -11.75 21.24
CA LEU A 351 -2.25 -11.73 20.54
C LEU A 351 -3.44 -11.75 21.51
N THR A 352 -3.35 -12.50 22.62
CA THR A 352 -4.45 -12.58 23.60
C THR A 352 -4.58 -11.33 24.46
N GLN A 353 -3.46 -10.68 24.86
CA GLN A 353 -3.50 -9.44 25.64
C GLN A 353 -4.15 -8.27 24.88
N THR A 354 -4.11 -8.31 23.55
CA THR A 354 -4.72 -7.28 22.71
C THR A 354 -6.19 -7.53 22.41
N LEU A 355 -6.73 -8.72 22.65
CA LEU A 355 -8.12 -9.08 22.37
C LEU A 355 -8.98 -8.94 23.65
N GLN A 356 -10.19 -8.39 23.52
CA GLN A 356 -11.06 -8.00 24.64
C GLN A 356 -11.53 -9.21 25.48
N GLU A 357 -11.72 -9.02 26.80
CA GLU A 357 -12.25 -10.04 27.74
C GLU A 357 -13.67 -10.55 27.40
N ASP A 358 -14.42 -9.86 26.54
CA ASP A 358 -15.83 -10.17 26.20
C ASP A 358 -15.99 -11.00 24.90
N SER A 359 -14.90 -11.27 24.18
CA SER A 359 -14.93 -12.14 23.00
C SER A 359 -14.41 -13.54 23.35
N SER A 360 -15.27 -14.55 23.22
CA SER A 360 -14.95 -15.97 23.38
C SER A 360 -14.04 -16.54 22.27
N LEU A 361 -13.14 -15.72 21.72
CA LEU A 361 -12.39 -16.00 20.49
C LEU A 361 -10.94 -16.30 20.86
N SER A 362 -10.59 -17.59 20.92
CA SER A 362 -9.22 -18.03 21.20
C SER A 362 -8.36 -17.92 19.94
N THR A 363 -7.53 -16.88 19.83
CA THR A 363 -6.47 -16.86 18.83
C THR A 363 -5.36 -17.81 19.27
N SER A 364 -5.05 -18.83 18.48
CA SER A 364 -3.97 -19.78 18.79
C SER A 364 -2.86 -19.71 17.76
N VAL A 365 -1.62 -19.70 18.24
CA VAL A 365 -0.42 -19.79 17.40
C VAL A 365 0.01 -21.26 17.33
N ASP A 366 0.22 -21.78 16.13
CA ASP A 366 0.66 -23.16 15.90
C ASP A 366 1.88 -23.19 14.99
N PHE A 367 2.86 -24.04 15.33
CA PHE A 367 4.06 -24.26 14.52
C PHE A 367 3.89 -25.58 13.77
N VAL A 368 3.70 -25.50 12.45
CA VAL A 368 3.42 -26.67 11.60
C VAL A 368 4.71 -27.14 10.94
N LEU A 369 5.14 -28.36 11.25
CA LEU A 369 6.32 -28.99 10.69
C LEU A 369 6.15 -29.21 9.18
N GLN A 370 7.13 -28.79 8.40
CA GLN A 370 7.15 -28.91 6.95
C GLN A 370 7.54 -30.33 6.50
N PRO A 371 7.21 -30.74 5.26
CA PRO A 371 7.53 -32.08 4.73
C PRO A 371 9.02 -32.44 4.76
N ASN A 372 9.89 -31.44 4.86
CA ASN A 372 11.34 -31.64 4.99
C ASN A 372 11.77 -32.14 6.39
N GLY A 373 10.85 -32.25 7.34
CA GLY A 373 11.06 -32.81 8.67
C GLY A 373 11.90 -31.95 9.62
N LYS A 374 12.23 -30.70 9.25
CA LYS A 374 13.11 -29.83 10.04
C LYS A 374 12.66 -28.38 10.17
N ASP A 375 11.89 -27.87 9.20
CA ASP A 375 11.47 -26.47 9.16
C ASP A 375 10.01 -26.36 9.60
N TYR A 376 9.62 -25.22 10.15
CA TYR A 376 8.25 -24.97 10.61
C TYR A 376 7.67 -23.74 9.93
N VAL A 377 6.35 -23.73 9.79
CA VAL A 377 5.58 -22.54 9.40
C VAL A 377 4.74 -22.10 10.59
N ILE A 378 4.73 -20.80 10.86
CA ILE A 378 4.02 -20.19 11.97
C ILE A 378 2.62 -19.82 11.49
N HIS A 379 1.62 -20.53 11.97
CA HIS A 379 0.21 -20.32 11.68
C HIS A 379 -0.49 -19.62 12.85
N VAL A 380 -1.43 -18.74 12.53
CA VAL A 380 -2.36 -18.16 13.49
C VAL A 380 -3.78 -18.53 13.07
N LYS A 381 -4.52 -19.11 14.01
CA LYS A 381 -5.96 -19.35 13.87
C LYS A 381 -6.71 -18.15 14.41
N SER A 382 -7.48 -17.48 13.57
CA SER A 382 -8.45 -16.46 13.99
C SER A 382 -9.81 -16.76 13.35
N LEU A 383 -10.88 -16.53 14.11
CA LEU A 383 -12.27 -16.77 13.69
C LEU A 383 -12.87 -15.56 12.94
N ASP A 384 -12.16 -14.43 12.90
CA ASP A 384 -12.66 -13.14 12.39
C ASP A 384 -12.21 -12.79 10.97
N PHE A 385 -11.53 -13.68 10.25
CA PHE A 385 -11.08 -13.41 8.87
C PHE A 385 -12.22 -13.39 7.83
N GLY A 386 -13.47 -13.51 8.28
CA GLY A 386 -14.66 -13.56 7.43
C GLY A 386 -15.05 -14.99 7.02
N PRO A 387 -16.25 -15.16 6.46
CA PRO A 387 -16.84 -16.48 6.19
C PRO A 387 -16.10 -17.32 5.14
N ASP A 388 -15.23 -16.71 4.33
CA ASP A 388 -14.50 -17.36 3.24
C ASP A 388 -13.04 -17.76 3.62
N CYS A 389 -12.57 -17.38 4.81
CA CYS A 389 -11.22 -17.71 5.27
C CYS A 389 -11.23 -18.99 6.10
N THR A 390 -11.17 -20.13 5.43
CA THR A 390 -11.10 -21.47 6.04
C THR A 390 -9.68 -21.90 6.44
N GLU A 391 -8.65 -21.11 6.08
CA GLU A 391 -7.24 -21.46 6.25
C GLU A 391 -6.54 -20.62 7.32
N ASN A 392 -5.65 -21.26 8.09
CA ASN A 392 -4.84 -20.60 9.10
C ASN A 392 -3.90 -19.56 8.46
N LEU A 393 -3.86 -18.33 8.98
CA LEU A 393 -2.98 -17.28 8.47
C LEU A 393 -1.51 -17.60 8.76
N ILE A 394 -0.66 -17.57 7.73
CA ILE A 394 0.79 -17.75 7.86
C ILE A 394 1.44 -16.41 8.18
N ILE A 395 2.05 -16.29 9.36
CA ILE A 395 2.72 -15.05 9.80
C ILE A 395 4.25 -15.15 9.79
N GLY A 396 4.81 -16.33 9.52
CA GLY A 396 6.26 -16.51 9.59
C GLY A 396 6.72 -17.94 9.31
N SER A 397 8.04 -18.14 9.35
CA SER A 397 8.67 -19.43 9.15
C SER A 397 9.91 -19.59 10.03
N ILE A 398 10.23 -20.84 10.35
CA ILE A 398 11.42 -21.23 11.10
C ILE A 398 12.20 -22.20 10.23
N VAL A 399 13.42 -21.81 9.86
CA VAL A 399 14.28 -22.59 8.97
C VAL A 399 15.54 -23.00 9.70
N THR A 400 15.88 -24.28 9.62
CA THR A 400 17.12 -24.81 10.19
C THR A 400 18.12 -25.16 9.09
N SER A 401 19.34 -24.63 9.21
CA SER A 401 20.42 -24.85 8.24
C SER A 401 21.74 -25.22 8.92
N THR A 402 22.61 -25.89 8.15
CA THR A 402 24.00 -26.16 8.52
C THR A 402 24.91 -25.56 7.44
N ILE A 403 25.72 -24.57 7.82
CA ILE A 403 26.56 -23.83 6.87
C ILE A 403 27.90 -24.54 6.74
N VAL A 404 28.36 -24.74 5.50
CA VAL A 404 29.54 -25.56 5.15
C VAL A 404 30.82 -25.11 5.87
N LYS A 405 31.00 -23.80 6.10
CA LYS A 405 32.16 -23.22 6.80
C LYS A 405 32.16 -23.51 8.31
N HIS A 406 30.99 -23.74 8.92
CA HIS A 406 30.86 -24.04 10.35
C HIS A 406 30.34 -25.47 10.55
N LYS A 407 31.12 -26.50 10.17
CA LYS A 407 30.70 -27.92 10.18
C LYS A 407 30.14 -28.43 11.52
N HIS A 408 30.49 -27.78 12.63
CA HIS A 408 30.04 -28.13 13.99
C HIS A 408 28.91 -27.24 14.52
N GLN A 409 28.46 -26.24 13.75
CA GLN A 409 27.40 -25.33 14.15
C GLN A 409 26.14 -25.54 13.31
N CYS A 410 25.00 -25.31 13.93
CA CYS A 410 23.69 -25.31 13.30
C CYS A 410 23.05 -23.95 13.56
N PHE A 411 22.36 -23.44 12.53
CA PHE A 411 21.71 -22.15 12.57
C PHE A 411 20.21 -22.32 12.44
N VAL A 412 19.49 -21.56 13.25
CA VAL A 412 18.04 -21.42 13.18
C VAL A 412 17.73 -19.99 12.82
N PHE A 413 16.87 -19.85 11.82
CA PHE A 413 16.36 -18.58 11.32
C PHE A 413 14.87 -18.52 11.59
N VAL A 414 14.40 -17.54 12.34
CA VAL A 414 12.97 -17.31 12.55
C VAL A 414 12.61 -16.01 11.83
N SER A 415 11.80 -16.11 10.77
CA SER A 415 11.24 -14.96 10.07
C SER A 415 9.79 -14.74 10.52
N ILE A 416 9.46 -13.50 10.88
CA ILE A 416 8.11 -13.08 11.26
C ILE A 416 7.71 -11.84 10.46
N ASN A 417 6.51 -11.87 9.88
CA ASN A 417 5.88 -10.73 9.24
C ASN A 417 5.22 -9.83 10.30
N LEU A 418 5.82 -8.67 10.54
CA LEU A 418 5.33 -7.73 11.54
C LEU A 418 4.02 -7.08 11.14
N ASP A 419 3.80 -6.81 9.86
CA ASP A 419 2.57 -6.17 9.41
C ASP A 419 1.36 -7.05 9.73
N LEU A 420 1.43 -8.36 9.42
CA LEU A 420 0.36 -9.31 9.75
C LEU A 420 0.16 -9.46 11.26
N LEU A 421 1.25 -9.47 12.04
CA LEU A 421 1.17 -9.51 13.49
C LEU A 421 0.45 -8.28 14.06
N VAL A 422 0.74 -7.10 13.51
CA VAL A 422 0.05 -5.84 13.86
C VAL A 422 -1.41 -5.87 13.42
N MET A 423 -1.70 -6.42 12.25
CA MET A 423 -3.09 -6.53 11.80
C MET A 423 -3.95 -7.32 12.79
N LEU A 424 -3.42 -8.45 13.27
CA LEU A 424 -4.08 -9.28 14.26
C LEU A 424 -4.22 -8.57 15.61
N ALA A 425 -3.15 -7.95 16.09
CA ALA A 425 -3.11 -7.31 17.40
C ALA A 425 -3.99 -6.04 17.50
N TYR A 426 -4.22 -5.34 16.39
CA TYR A 426 -4.98 -4.08 16.39
C TYR A 426 -6.34 -4.18 15.68
N ASP A 427 -6.78 -5.40 15.34
CA ASP A 427 -8.03 -5.66 14.61
C ASP A 427 -8.12 -4.86 13.28
N ILE A 428 -7.03 -4.88 12.51
CA ILE A 428 -6.98 -4.23 11.21
C ILE A 428 -7.41 -5.23 10.13
N SER A 429 -8.54 -4.95 9.50
CA SER A 429 -9.12 -5.80 8.45
C SER A 429 -8.47 -5.66 7.07
N ASP A 430 -7.78 -4.55 6.80
CA ASP A 430 -7.20 -4.24 5.49
C ASP A 430 -5.72 -3.86 5.63
N TRP A 431 -4.82 -4.73 5.17
CA TRP A 431 -3.36 -4.53 5.28
C TRP A 431 -2.92 -3.19 4.69
N ARG A 432 -3.56 -2.73 3.60
CA ARG A 432 -3.14 -1.52 2.88
C ARG A 432 -3.17 -0.27 3.76
N ILE A 433 -3.97 -0.26 4.82
CA ILE A 433 -4.01 0.88 5.75
C ILE A 433 -2.68 1.07 6.49
N LEU A 434 -1.89 0.02 6.73
CA LEU A 434 -0.55 0.14 7.32
C LEU A 434 0.39 0.96 6.42
N TRP A 435 0.08 1.01 5.12
CA TRP A 435 0.82 1.73 4.09
C TRP A 435 0.14 3.06 3.67
N THR A 436 -0.84 3.55 4.44
CA THR A 436 -1.49 4.86 4.19
C THR A 436 -0.63 6.05 4.62
N PHE A 437 -0.77 7.18 3.92
CA PHE A 437 -0.19 8.48 4.31
C PHE A 437 -1.13 9.31 5.20
N ASP A 438 -2.28 8.75 5.58
CA ASP A 438 -3.27 9.45 6.37
C ASP A 438 -2.76 9.75 7.79
N ASN A 439 -2.56 11.04 8.09
CA ASN A 439 -2.13 11.50 9.40
C ASN A 439 -3.08 11.09 10.54
N ARG A 440 -4.36 10.84 10.27
CA ARG A 440 -5.32 10.32 11.26
C ARG A 440 -4.96 8.90 11.67
N PHE A 441 -4.43 8.09 10.76
CA PHE A 441 -3.97 6.74 11.06
C PHE A 441 -2.68 6.81 11.88
N LEU A 442 -1.72 7.60 11.39
CA LEU A 442 -0.41 7.75 12.01
C LEU A 442 -0.48 8.30 13.44
N LYS A 443 -1.40 9.22 13.73
CA LYS A 443 -1.58 9.81 15.08
C LYS A 443 -2.17 8.85 16.11
N ARG A 444 -2.77 7.73 15.70
CA ARG A 444 -3.40 6.77 16.62
C ARG A 444 -2.40 5.94 17.41
N PHE A 445 -1.23 5.68 16.85
CA PHE A 445 -0.20 4.85 17.46
C PHE A 445 0.72 5.67 18.40
N ALA A 446 0.12 6.40 19.33
CA ALA A 446 0.85 7.13 20.37
C ALA A 446 1.31 6.16 21.49
N PRO A 447 2.50 6.38 22.08
CA PRO A 447 3.00 5.54 23.16
C PRO A 447 2.01 5.36 24.31
N GLY A 448 1.78 4.11 24.72
CA GLY A 448 0.95 3.78 25.90
C GLY A 448 -0.57 3.76 25.68
N LYS A 449 -1.07 3.92 24.45
CA LYS A 449 -2.49 3.72 24.11
C LYS A 449 -2.63 2.70 22.97
N ILE A 450 -2.95 1.47 23.33
CA ILE A 450 -3.34 0.42 22.37
C ILE A 450 -4.85 0.57 22.18
N GLU A 451 -5.27 1.23 21.10
CA GLU A 451 -6.67 1.32 20.70
C GLU A 451 -6.88 0.51 19.42
N HIS A 452 -7.95 -0.29 19.37
CA HIS A 452 -8.33 -1.03 18.17
C HIS A 452 -8.59 -0.09 17.00
N PHE A 453 -8.11 -0.47 15.82
CA PHE A 453 -8.33 0.31 14.62
C PHE A 453 -9.75 0.11 14.11
N LYS A 454 -10.56 1.16 14.22
CA LYS A 454 -11.84 1.22 13.51
C LYS A 454 -11.65 1.81 12.11
N SER A 455 -12.07 1.05 11.09
CA SER A 455 -12.13 1.51 9.70
C SER A 455 -12.79 2.89 9.59
N TYR A 456 -12.21 3.75 8.75
CA TYR A 456 -12.74 5.10 8.50
C TYR A 456 -14.09 5.07 7.81
N SER A 457 -14.31 4.09 6.92
CA SER A 457 -15.57 3.90 6.23
C SER A 457 -16.27 2.66 6.77
N LEU A 458 -17.55 2.84 7.15
CA LEU A 458 -18.42 1.72 7.51
C LEU A 458 -18.87 0.92 6.29
N TYR A 459 -18.96 1.58 5.12
CA TYR A 459 -19.42 0.98 3.86
C TYR A 459 -18.57 1.55 2.70
N PRO A 460 -17.29 1.14 2.58
CA PRO A 460 -16.42 1.63 1.52
C PRO A 460 -16.98 1.23 0.13
N PRO A 461 -17.15 2.18 -0.81
CA PRO A 461 -17.63 1.87 -2.16
C PRO A 461 -16.76 0.79 -2.84
N CYS A 462 -17.43 -0.16 -3.48
CA CYS A 462 -16.80 -1.22 -4.28
C CYS A 462 -17.23 -1.07 -5.73
N TYR A 463 -16.27 -1.14 -6.65
CA TYR A 463 -16.54 -1.21 -8.09
C TYR A 463 -15.98 -2.52 -8.64
N VAL A 464 -16.84 -3.26 -9.34
CA VAL A 464 -16.48 -4.58 -9.88
C VAL A 464 -16.39 -4.48 -11.40
N HIS A 465 -15.27 -4.95 -11.94
CA HIS A 465 -15.05 -5.01 -13.38
C HIS A 465 -14.50 -6.38 -13.77
N ASP A 466 -15.10 -6.95 -14.81
CA ASP A 466 -14.58 -8.18 -15.42
C ASP A 466 -13.64 -7.83 -16.59
N VAL A 467 -12.62 -8.66 -16.77
CA VAL A 467 -11.70 -8.61 -17.91
C VAL A 467 -11.59 -9.99 -18.51
N SER A 468 -11.76 -10.05 -19.83
CA SER A 468 -11.50 -11.25 -20.62
C SER A 468 -10.41 -10.96 -21.63
N PHE A 469 -9.57 -11.95 -21.92
CA PHE A 469 -8.52 -11.83 -22.93
C PHE A 469 -8.19 -13.20 -23.50
N TRP A 470 -7.66 -13.22 -24.72
CA TRP A 470 -7.11 -14.40 -25.38
C TRP A 470 -5.63 -14.56 -25.05
N LEU A 471 -5.22 -15.80 -24.80
CA LEU A 471 -3.83 -16.17 -24.60
C LEU A 471 -3.12 -16.29 -25.96
N ASP A 472 -1.86 -15.87 -26.00
CA ASP A 472 -0.97 -16.17 -27.12
C ASP A 472 -0.40 -17.59 -26.95
N GLU A 473 -0.51 -18.43 -27.97
CA GLU A 473 0.03 -19.79 -27.95
C GLU A 473 1.55 -19.84 -27.80
N LYS A 474 2.25 -18.75 -28.17
CA LYS A 474 3.72 -18.68 -28.13
C LYS A 474 4.26 -18.30 -26.76
N ASN A 475 3.47 -17.63 -25.94
CA ASN A 475 3.89 -17.05 -24.67
C ASN A 475 3.15 -17.70 -23.51
N THR A 476 3.90 -18.13 -22.48
CA THR A 476 3.26 -18.65 -21.27
C THR A 476 2.65 -17.49 -20.48
N PHE A 477 1.39 -17.60 -20.12
CA PHE A 477 0.72 -16.60 -19.29
C PHE A 477 1.29 -16.64 -17.86
N ASP A 478 1.94 -15.55 -17.46
CA ASP A 478 2.39 -15.35 -16.09
C ASP A 478 1.30 -14.62 -15.27
N GLU A 479 0.52 -15.41 -14.52
CA GLU A 479 -0.53 -14.86 -13.66
C GLU A 479 0.03 -13.96 -12.57
N LEU A 480 1.24 -14.22 -12.07
CA LEU A 480 1.84 -13.38 -11.04
C LEU A 480 2.22 -12.00 -11.60
N GLU A 481 2.69 -11.95 -12.85
CA GLU A 481 2.91 -10.70 -13.56
C GLU A 481 1.59 -9.97 -13.84
N PHE A 482 0.51 -10.69 -14.17
CA PHE A 482 -0.84 -10.11 -14.28
C PHE A 482 -1.28 -9.39 -13.01
N HIS A 483 -1.08 -10.00 -11.83
CA HIS A 483 -1.34 -9.33 -10.55
C HIS A 483 -0.39 -8.15 -10.28
N THR A 484 0.87 -8.23 -10.73
CA THR A 484 1.86 -7.15 -10.57
C THR A 484 1.48 -5.93 -11.39
N VAL A 485 1.09 -6.12 -12.66
CA VAL A 485 0.56 -5.07 -13.55
C VAL A 485 -0.74 -4.50 -12.99
N ALA A 486 -1.66 -5.35 -12.52
CA ALA A 486 -2.92 -4.89 -11.92
C ALA A 486 -2.65 -3.96 -10.73
N ARG A 487 -1.68 -4.30 -9.87
CA ARG A 487 -1.30 -3.48 -8.73
C ARG A 487 -0.67 -2.15 -9.15
N ALA A 488 0.22 -2.17 -10.14
CA ALA A 488 0.84 -0.97 -10.70
C ALA A 488 -0.19 0.02 -11.26
N VAL A 489 -1.12 -0.46 -12.09
CA VAL A 489 -2.14 0.38 -12.74
C VAL A 489 -3.17 0.91 -11.73
N SER A 490 -3.61 0.05 -10.81
CA SER A 490 -4.65 0.41 -9.84
C SER A 490 -4.14 1.20 -8.63
N ARG A 491 -2.82 1.31 -8.45
CA ARG A 491 -2.20 1.97 -7.28
C ARG A 491 -2.71 1.38 -5.96
N ASP A 492 -2.67 0.05 -5.86
CA ASP A 492 -3.19 -0.77 -4.73
C ASP A 492 -4.70 -0.67 -4.48
N THR A 493 -5.48 -0.16 -5.43
CA THR A 493 -6.94 -0.02 -5.25
C THR A 493 -7.68 -1.34 -5.43
N ILE A 494 -7.11 -2.33 -6.12
CA ILE A 494 -7.74 -3.65 -6.27
C ILE A 494 -7.58 -4.44 -4.97
N VAL A 495 -8.67 -4.92 -4.39
CA VAL A 495 -8.70 -5.76 -3.17
C VAL A 495 -8.71 -7.24 -3.47
N SER A 496 -9.25 -7.63 -4.63
CA SER A 496 -9.35 -9.01 -5.04
C SER A 496 -9.36 -9.13 -6.55
N ILE A 497 -8.72 -10.20 -7.03
CA ILE A 497 -8.81 -10.68 -8.40
C ILE A 497 -9.27 -12.13 -8.31
N GLN A 498 -10.41 -12.43 -8.92
CA GLN A 498 -11.01 -13.75 -8.91
C GLN A 498 -11.00 -14.32 -10.33
N PHE A 499 -10.45 -15.51 -10.51
CA PHE A 499 -10.60 -16.25 -11.75
C PHE A 499 -12.06 -16.71 -11.88
N LEU A 500 -12.70 -16.38 -13.00
CA LEU A 500 -14.10 -16.72 -13.25
C LEU A 500 -14.24 -17.93 -14.17
N ASP A 501 -13.57 -17.90 -15.32
CA ASP A 501 -13.80 -18.88 -16.38
C ASP A 501 -12.60 -19.02 -17.33
N ARG A 502 -12.49 -20.20 -17.94
CA ARG A 502 -11.59 -20.52 -19.05
C ARG A 502 -12.40 -21.07 -20.21
N PHE A 503 -12.43 -20.32 -21.30
CA PHE A 503 -13.07 -20.71 -22.54
C PHE A 503 -12.03 -21.17 -23.57
N GLN A 504 -12.34 -22.20 -24.34
CA GLN A 504 -11.51 -22.64 -25.46
C GLN A 504 -12.35 -22.61 -26.73
N HIS A 505 -11.92 -21.83 -27.72
CA HIS A 505 -12.67 -21.66 -28.95
C HIS A 505 -12.67 -22.97 -29.77
N PRO A 506 -13.83 -23.47 -30.24
CA PRO A 506 -13.93 -24.80 -30.85
C PRO A 506 -13.13 -24.92 -32.15
N GLU A 507 -13.10 -23.88 -32.97
CA GLU A 507 -12.41 -23.91 -34.28
C GLU A 507 -10.94 -23.51 -34.18
N THR A 508 -10.65 -22.32 -33.64
CA THR A 508 -9.28 -21.79 -33.53
C THR A 508 -8.46 -22.42 -32.40
N GLN A 509 -9.08 -23.17 -31.48
CA GLN A 509 -8.45 -23.73 -30.27
C GLN A 509 -7.83 -22.69 -29.32
N GLN A 510 -8.03 -21.39 -29.59
CA GLN A 510 -7.55 -20.31 -28.75
C GLN A 510 -8.21 -20.35 -27.38
N VAL A 511 -7.41 -20.10 -26.34
CA VAL A 511 -7.86 -20.08 -24.95
C VAL A 511 -8.11 -18.64 -24.54
N SER A 512 -9.27 -18.39 -23.94
CA SER A 512 -9.61 -17.13 -23.27
C SER A 512 -9.76 -17.36 -21.78
N LEU A 513 -9.20 -16.44 -20.98
CA LEU A 513 -9.39 -16.40 -19.53
C LEU A 513 -10.27 -15.19 -19.16
N CYS A 514 -11.09 -15.35 -18.13
CA CYS A 514 -11.91 -14.28 -17.57
C CYS A 514 -11.63 -14.12 -16.08
N TYR A 515 -11.37 -12.88 -15.66
CA TYR A 515 -11.10 -12.50 -14.28
C TYR A 515 -12.02 -11.37 -13.84
N ARG A 516 -12.42 -11.38 -12.57
CA ARG A 516 -13.15 -10.32 -11.89
C ARG A 516 -12.25 -9.55 -10.96
N LEU A 517 -12.21 -8.23 -11.13
CA LEU A 517 -11.42 -7.31 -10.33
C LEU A 517 -12.35 -6.46 -9.47
N THR A 518 -12.08 -6.41 -8.15
CA THR A 518 -12.83 -5.57 -7.22
C THR A 518 -11.96 -4.40 -6.78
N TYR A 519 -12.40 -3.18 -7.09
CA TYR A 519 -11.74 -1.93 -6.76
C TYR A 519 -12.37 -1.30 -5.52
N GLN A 520 -11.55 -1.00 -4.51
CA GLN A 520 -11.97 -0.38 -3.26
C GLN A 520 -10.75 0.23 -2.53
N THR A 521 -10.91 1.37 -1.89
CA THR A 521 -9.85 2.01 -1.08
C THR A 521 -10.17 2.06 0.41
N CYS A 522 -9.12 1.94 1.24
CA CYS A 522 -9.23 2.00 2.70
C CYS A 522 -9.13 3.43 3.28
N ASP A 523 -8.59 4.38 2.51
CA ASP A 523 -8.20 5.72 2.96
C ASP A 523 -8.56 6.87 1.98
N LYS A 524 -8.84 6.54 0.71
CA LYS A 524 -9.14 7.49 -0.37
C LYS A 524 -10.59 7.47 -0.84
N ALA A 525 -11.02 8.52 -1.56
CA ALA A 525 -12.36 8.61 -2.17
C ALA A 525 -12.32 8.13 -3.62
N LEU A 526 -12.64 6.85 -3.85
CA LEU A 526 -12.63 6.24 -5.18
C LEU A 526 -13.95 6.54 -5.90
N THR A 527 -13.88 7.13 -7.09
CA THR A 527 -15.05 7.38 -7.94
C THR A 527 -15.24 6.25 -8.96
N PRO A 528 -16.48 6.02 -9.45
CA PRO A 528 -16.73 5.06 -10.52
C PRO A 528 -15.91 5.36 -11.79
N GLN A 529 -15.78 6.65 -12.15
CA GLN A 529 -15.04 7.09 -13.32
C GLN A 529 -13.55 6.77 -13.19
N LEU A 530 -12.98 6.95 -12.01
CA LEU A 530 -11.58 6.63 -11.76
C LEU A 530 -11.33 5.12 -11.81
N ALA A 531 -12.21 4.31 -11.21
CA ALA A 531 -12.13 2.86 -11.30
C ALA A 531 -12.23 2.37 -12.76
N ALA A 532 -13.15 2.93 -13.55
CA ALA A 532 -13.29 2.61 -14.96
C ALA A 532 -12.07 3.05 -15.81
N ALA A 533 -11.46 4.18 -15.48
CA ALA A 533 -10.23 4.65 -16.12
C ALA A 533 -9.05 3.71 -15.81
N MET A 534 -8.88 3.30 -14.54
CA MET A 534 -7.87 2.31 -14.14
C MET A 534 -8.09 0.98 -14.86
N GLN A 535 -9.34 0.49 -14.93
CA GLN A 535 -9.67 -0.74 -15.65
C GLN A 535 -9.37 -0.63 -17.16
N SER A 536 -9.62 0.53 -17.77
CA SER A 536 -9.32 0.76 -19.19
C SER A 536 -7.81 0.81 -19.45
N GLN A 537 -7.05 1.42 -18.55
CA GLN A 537 -5.58 1.39 -18.62
C GLN A 537 -5.07 -0.04 -18.43
N PHE A 538 -5.63 -0.78 -17.47
CA PHE A 538 -5.21 -2.15 -17.18
C PHE A 538 -5.32 -3.06 -18.41
N ARG A 539 -6.40 -2.94 -19.19
CA ARG A 539 -6.56 -3.67 -20.46
C ARG A 539 -5.44 -3.39 -21.47
N LYS A 540 -4.94 -2.15 -21.54
CA LYS A 540 -3.83 -1.78 -22.43
C LYS A 540 -2.50 -2.34 -21.92
N GLU A 541 -2.29 -2.27 -20.61
CA GLU A 541 -1.04 -2.71 -19.98
C GLU A 541 -0.86 -4.23 -20.03
N ILE A 542 -1.93 -5.02 -19.80
CA ILE A 542 -1.83 -6.48 -19.97
C ILE A 542 -1.53 -6.87 -21.42
N GLN A 543 -2.04 -6.12 -22.40
CA GLN A 543 -1.71 -6.37 -23.80
C GLN A 543 -0.23 -6.09 -24.09
N ARG A 544 0.32 -5.02 -23.51
CA ARG A 544 1.73 -4.64 -23.70
C ARG A 544 2.70 -5.57 -22.98
N GLU A 545 2.46 -5.81 -21.70
CA GLU A 545 3.39 -6.50 -20.80
C GLU A 545 3.24 -8.03 -20.80
N LEU A 546 2.02 -8.55 -21.04
CA LEU A 546 1.75 -10.00 -21.00
C LEU A 546 1.47 -10.58 -22.38
N HIS A 547 1.49 -9.74 -23.43
CA HIS A 547 1.23 -10.14 -24.82
C HIS A 547 -0.13 -10.86 -25.02
N VAL A 548 -1.13 -10.56 -24.18
CA VAL A 548 -2.50 -11.08 -24.31
C VAL A 548 -3.37 -10.14 -25.15
N SER A 549 -4.48 -10.64 -25.71
CA SER A 549 -5.42 -9.83 -26.50
C SER A 549 -6.75 -9.62 -25.76
N PRO A 550 -7.03 -8.43 -25.21
CA PRO A 550 -8.30 -8.13 -24.55
C PRO A 550 -9.52 -8.40 -25.44
N ARG A 551 -10.60 -8.91 -24.84
CA ARG A 551 -11.86 -9.27 -25.49
C ARG A 551 -13.01 -8.39 -25.00
#